data_AF-A0A271IZ20-F1
#
_entry.id   AF-A0A271IZ20-F1
#
_cell.length_a   1.000
_cell.length_b   1.000
_cell.length_c   1.000
_cell.angle_alpha   90.00
_cell.angle_beta   90.00
_cell.angle_gamma   90.00
#
_symmetry.space_group_name_H-M   'P 1'
#
loop_
_entity.id
_entity.type
_entity.pdbx_description
1 polymer ?
#
loop_
_entity_poly.entity_id
_entity_poly.type
_entity_poly.pdbx_seq_one_letter_code
_entity_poly.pdbx_strand_id
1 'polypeptide(L)'
;MRLPLLLALAGLTILAGCQTANTRLAEDTEAAVAAAQADQPITGAPTPADDGPDYVASADSLRFPGEVHLRNVRQLTFGGNNAEAYWSPDGAALIFQSDWDAINPQGCDQQFVMSVAEGAGRDGDGAELVSTGRGRTTCGYFLSDDRIVYASTHPGGDACPVTAASQTGRYVWDIFPSYDIYVADADGRNLEVLIGGEGYDAEATVSPDGRYVIFTSTRSGDLELWRYDTGTGDLLQLTDTLGYDGGAFFSPDGSKIVWRASRPTGADAESYRALLAQDAVQPGALNLFVADADGSNARQVTDLPGANWAPFFHPSGERILFASNHHTLAEGGREFDLFLVGLDGGAPERVTFSGTFDAFPMFSPDGTRLVFASNRRGDRADSRDTNVFVADWVENPTEADRLFGTE
;
A
#
# COMPACT_ATOMS: atom_id res chain seq x y z
N MET A 1 8.57 -30.43 -30.82
CA MET A 1 8.77 -29.20 -31.62
C MET A 1 7.98 -28.11 -30.91
N ARG A 2 8.63 -27.18 -30.21
CA ARG A 2 7.97 -26.15 -29.39
C ARG A 2 7.68 -24.91 -30.26
N LEU A 3 6.51 -24.30 -30.07
CA LEU A 3 6.16 -23.00 -30.62
C LEU A 3 5.74 -22.10 -29.44
N PRO A 4 6.32 -20.91 -29.26
CA PRO A 4 5.92 -20.01 -28.18
C PRO A 4 4.65 -19.24 -28.55
N LEU A 5 3.77 -19.02 -27.58
CA LEU A 5 2.59 -18.18 -27.74
C LEU A 5 2.93 -16.76 -27.23
N LEU A 6 2.89 -15.76 -28.11
CA LEU A 6 3.09 -14.35 -27.75
C LEU A 6 1.75 -13.60 -27.64
N LEU A 7 1.73 -12.62 -26.73
CA LEU A 7 0.86 -11.45 -26.62
C LEU A 7 -0.67 -11.66 -26.47
N ALA A 8 -1.16 -11.16 -25.32
CA ALA A 8 -2.29 -10.23 -25.28
C ALA A 8 -2.24 -9.32 -24.02
N LEU A 9 -1.11 -8.63 -23.75
CA LEU A 9 -1.11 -7.49 -22.83
C LEU A 9 -1.62 -6.25 -23.57
N ALA A 10 -2.90 -5.95 -23.42
CA ALA A 10 -3.48 -4.67 -23.81
C ALA A 10 -4.64 -4.35 -22.85
N GLY A 11 -4.49 -3.30 -22.05
CA GLY A 11 -5.59 -2.74 -21.27
C GLY A 11 -5.75 -3.22 -19.83
N LEU A 12 -4.67 -3.19 -19.04
CA LEU A 12 -4.79 -3.07 -17.58
C LEU A 12 -3.63 -2.20 -17.05
N THR A 13 -3.88 -0.89 -16.99
CA THR A 13 -3.04 0.07 -16.26
C THR A 13 -3.52 0.03 -14.82
N ILE A 14 -2.85 -0.77 -13.98
CA ILE A 14 -3.05 -0.76 -12.51
C ILE A 14 -2.13 0.32 -11.94
N LEU A 15 -2.54 0.99 -10.87
CA LEU A 15 -1.64 1.89 -10.12
C LEU A 15 -0.39 1.14 -9.67
N ALA A 16 0.75 1.60 -10.18
CA ALA A 16 2.04 1.46 -9.54
C ALA A 16 2.69 2.83 -9.61
N GLY A 17 2.91 3.45 -8.44
CA GLY A 17 3.24 4.86 -8.24
C GLY A 17 4.63 5.31 -8.71
N CYS A 18 5.04 4.91 -9.91
CA CYS A 18 6.29 5.29 -10.56
C CYS A 18 5.93 5.97 -11.91
N GLN A 19 6.56 7.11 -12.29
CA GLN A 19 6.88 7.59 -13.68
C GLN A 19 6.39 9.02 -14.28
N THR A 20 7.09 9.64 -15.32
CA THR A 20 7.15 10.95 -16.22
C THR A 20 8.10 12.31 -16.14
N ALA A 21 9.48 12.40 -16.31
CA ALA A 21 10.64 13.34 -15.83
C ALA A 21 10.98 14.82 -16.26
N ASN A 22 11.68 15.65 -15.38
CA ASN A 22 13.05 16.30 -15.58
C ASN A 22 13.62 17.50 -14.66
N THR A 23 14.81 17.31 -14.03
CA THR A 23 16.07 18.14 -13.81
C THR A 23 16.22 19.55 -13.12
N ARG A 24 16.95 19.62 -11.97
CA ARG A 24 18.30 20.28 -11.67
C ARG A 24 18.50 21.28 -10.47
N LEU A 25 19.35 20.83 -9.52
CA LEU A 25 20.48 21.52 -8.80
C LEU A 25 20.29 22.51 -7.60
N ALA A 26 20.40 21.93 -6.38
CA ALA A 26 21.35 22.21 -5.26
C ALA A 26 21.56 23.63 -4.63
N GLU A 27 21.49 23.72 -3.28
CA GLU A 27 22.65 23.87 -2.35
C GLU A 27 22.24 24.05 -0.84
N ASP A 28 22.75 23.16 0.03
CA ASP A 28 23.30 23.33 1.40
C ASP A 28 22.56 23.84 2.69
N THR A 29 22.76 23.04 3.76
CA THR A 29 23.13 23.34 5.18
C THR A 29 22.13 23.37 6.38
N GLU A 30 22.25 22.31 7.20
CA GLU A 30 22.45 22.27 8.68
C GLU A 30 21.38 22.73 9.71
N ALA A 31 20.60 21.75 10.17
CA ALA A 31 20.60 21.19 11.55
C ALA A 31 20.31 22.04 12.81
N ALA A 32 19.30 21.60 13.59
CA ALA A 32 19.34 21.55 15.06
C ALA A 32 18.32 20.54 15.63
N VAL A 33 18.78 19.60 16.48
CA VAL A 33 17.94 18.56 17.12
C VAL A 33 17.54 18.94 18.55
N ALA A 34 16.29 18.67 18.96
CA ALA A 34 15.87 18.64 20.36
C ALA A 34 14.83 17.53 20.60
N ALA A 35 15.12 16.62 21.53
CA ALA A 35 14.31 15.42 21.77
C ALA A 35 13.03 15.70 22.58
N ALA A 36 11.96 14.95 22.25
CA ALA A 36 10.74 14.83 23.03
C ALA A 36 10.54 13.37 23.49
N GLN A 37 9.75 13.17 24.55
CA GLN A 37 9.66 11.91 25.31
C GLN A 37 8.47 11.07 24.84
N ALA A 38 8.67 9.76 24.66
CA ALA A 38 7.63 8.82 24.24
C ALA A 38 6.62 8.51 25.35
N ASP A 39 5.35 8.39 24.99
CA ASP A 39 4.26 7.93 25.86
C ASP A 39 3.93 6.43 25.62
N GLN A 40 3.14 5.81 26.50
CA GLN A 40 3.01 4.35 26.59
C GLN A 40 2.21 3.67 25.44
N PRO A 41 2.57 2.44 25.02
CA PRO A 41 1.88 1.72 23.94
C PRO A 41 0.49 1.22 24.34
N ILE A 42 -0.47 1.36 23.41
CA ILE A 42 -1.84 0.85 23.56
C ILE A 42 -1.84 -0.68 23.47
N THR A 43 -2.05 -1.34 24.60
CA THR A 43 -2.12 -2.81 24.69
C THR A 43 -3.52 -3.27 25.06
N GLY A 44 -4.37 -3.40 24.04
CA GLY A 44 -5.70 -3.98 24.15
C GLY A 44 -6.18 -4.46 22.79
N ALA A 45 -6.51 -5.75 22.67
CA ALA A 45 -7.17 -6.25 21.46
C ALA A 45 -8.50 -5.49 21.27
N PRO A 46 -8.85 -5.09 20.03
CA PRO A 46 -10.06 -4.32 19.80
C PRO A 46 -11.28 -5.11 20.25
N THR A 47 -12.22 -4.42 20.90
CA THR A 47 -13.51 -5.02 21.20
C THR A 47 -14.26 -5.17 19.86
N PRO A 48 -14.85 -6.34 19.54
CA PRO A 48 -15.62 -6.47 18.31
C PRO A 48 -16.67 -5.37 18.20
N ALA A 49 -16.92 -4.89 16.98
CA ALA A 49 -18.10 -4.08 16.72
C ALA A 49 -19.32 -4.87 17.23
N ASP A 50 -20.01 -4.32 18.24
CA ASP A 50 -21.20 -4.91 18.83
C ASP A 50 -22.23 -5.13 17.70
N ASP A 51 -22.99 -6.23 17.74
CA ASP A 51 -24.00 -6.56 16.72
C ASP A 51 -25.21 -5.62 16.88
N GLY A 52 -24.99 -4.34 16.54
CA GLY A 52 -25.98 -3.29 16.64
C GLY A 52 -27.24 -3.67 15.86
N PRO A 53 -28.44 -3.38 16.39
CA PRO A 53 -29.72 -3.85 15.84
C PRO A 53 -30.10 -3.25 14.47
N ASP A 54 -29.16 -2.56 13.80
CA ASP A 54 -29.38 -1.65 12.68
C ASP A 54 -28.68 -2.09 11.37
N TYR A 55 -27.98 -3.24 11.31
CA TYR A 55 -27.42 -3.74 10.05
C TYR A 55 -28.54 -4.22 9.10
N VAL A 56 -28.67 -3.56 7.94
CA VAL A 56 -29.66 -3.88 6.91
C VAL A 56 -28.96 -4.46 5.68
N ALA A 57 -28.84 -5.79 5.62
CA ALA A 57 -28.13 -6.49 4.54
C ALA A 57 -28.59 -6.12 3.12
N SER A 58 -29.88 -5.82 2.93
CA SER A 58 -30.42 -5.41 1.62
C SER A 58 -30.01 -3.99 1.17
N ALA A 59 -29.42 -3.18 2.06
CA ALA A 59 -28.83 -1.90 1.73
C ALA A 59 -27.33 -2.01 1.35
N ASP A 60 -26.68 -3.13 1.67
CA ASP A 60 -25.23 -3.35 1.48
C ASP A 60 -24.88 -3.75 0.03
N SER A 61 -25.24 -2.88 -0.91
CA SER A 61 -25.15 -3.12 -2.36
C SER A 61 -23.72 -3.36 -2.90
N LEU A 62 -22.70 -3.04 -2.12
CA LEU A 62 -21.27 -3.19 -2.46
C LEU A 62 -20.61 -4.43 -1.82
N ARG A 63 -21.36 -5.18 -0.99
CA ARG A 63 -20.98 -6.50 -0.45
C ARG A 63 -21.35 -7.61 -1.43
N PHE A 64 -20.52 -8.64 -1.49
CA PHE A 64 -20.69 -9.82 -2.36
C PHE A 64 -20.93 -11.11 -1.55
N PRO A 65 -21.65 -12.11 -2.09
CA PRO A 65 -21.80 -13.41 -1.46
C PRO A 65 -20.44 -14.05 -1.16
N GLY A 66 -20.24 -14.47 0.09
CA GLY A 66 -18.95 -14.99 0.58
C GLY A 66 -18.13 -13.97 1.37
N GLU A 67 -18.38 -12.65 1.25
CA GLU A 67 -17.71 -11.61 2.04
C GLU A 67 -18.22 -11.58 3.48
N VAL A 68 -17.89 -12.62 4.25
CA VAL A 68 -18.43 -12.86 5.60
C VAL A 68 -17.88 -11.87 6.64
N HIS A 69 -16.70 -11.31 6.40
CA HIS A 69 -16.02 -10.37 7.30
C HIS A 69 -16.32 -8.88 7.04
N LEU A 70 -17.10 -8.55 6.00
CA LEU A 70 -17.38 -7.16 5.61
C LEU A 70 -18.87 -6.85 5.81
N ARG A 71 -19.19 -5.67 6.36
CA ARG A 71 -20.54 -5.07 6.38
C ARG A 71 -20.46 -3.59 5.99
N ASN A 72 -21.59 -3.02 5.58
CA ASN A 72 -21.76 -1.59 5.32
C ASN A 72 -20.72 -1.01 4.35
N VAL A 73 -20.44 -1.72 3.26
CA VAL A 73 -19.36 -1.37 2.32
C VAL A 73 -19.70 -0.06 1.61
N ARG A 74 -18.84 0.96 1.76
CA ARG A 74 -19.02 2.30 1.19
C ARG A 74 -17.85 2.69 0.30
N GLN A 75 -18.17 3.14 -0.92
CA GLN A 75 -17.23 3.77 -1.85
C GLN A 75 -16.95 5.23 -1.44
N LEU A 76 -15.70 5.66 -1.52
CA LEU A 76 -15.24 7.03 -1.17
C LEU A 76 -14.78 7.85 -2.38
N THR A 77 -14.16 7.22 -3.38
CA THR A 77 -13.72 7.86 -4.64
C THR A 77 -14.52 7.32 -5.82
N PHE A 78 -14.68 8.12 -6.89
CA PHE A 78 -15.64 7.82 -7.97
C PHE A 78 -15.07 8.00 -9.39
N GLY A 79 -13.77 7.79 -9.57
CA GLY A 79 -13.13 7.92 -10.88
C GLY A 79 -11.61 7.82 -10.83
N GLY A 80 -11.03 7.58 -12.00
CA GLY A 80 -9.58 7.48 -12.17
C GLY A 80 -8.99 6.32 -11.38
N ASN A 81 -7.85 6.58 -10.76
CA ASN A 81 -7.02 5.59 -10.11
C ASN A 81 -6.69 6.07 -8.70
N ASN A 82 -7.08 5.30 -7.69
CA ASN A 82 -6.90 5.62 -6.27
C ASN A 82 -6.47 4.36 -5.51
N ALA A 83 -5.40 4.45 -4.71
CA ALA A 83 -4.82 3.30 -4.00
C ALA A 83 -4.10 3.70 -2.70
N GLU A 84 -3.62 2.69 -1.96
CA GLU A 84 -2.76 2.85 -0.77
C GLU A 84 -3.33 3.88 0.23
N ALA A 85 -4.62 3.73 0.54
CA ALA A 85 -5.33 4.58 1.47
C ALA A 85 -5.04 4.14 2.91
N TYR A 86 -4.49 5.03 3.74
CA TYR A 86 -4.07 4.73 5.11
C TYR A 86 -4.67 5.70 6.13
N TRP A 87 -5.04 5.17 7.30
CA TRP A 87 -5.78 5.89 8.33
C TRP A 87 -4.93 6.90 9.09
N SER A 88 -5.53 8.04 9.44
CA SER A 88 -5.01 8.93 10.50
C SER A 88 -5.03 8.23 11.86
N PRO A 89 -4.17 8.63 12.83
CA PRO A 89 -4.09 7.97 14.14
C PRO A 89 -5.40 8.00 14.95
N ASP A 90 -6.28 8.96 14.68
CA ASP A 90 -7.61 9.09 15.28
C ASP A 90 -8.73 8.34 14.51
N GLY A 91 -8.43 7.79 13.33
CA GLY A 91 -9.39 7.09 12.47
C GLY A 91 -10.45 7.99 11.82
N ALA A 92 -10.23 9.31 11.74
CA ALA A 92 -11.16 10.29 11.17
C ALA A 92 -10.87 10.66 9.70
N ALA A 93 -9.68 10.37 9.19
CA ALA A 93 -9.24 10.67 7.84
C ALA A 93 -8.45 9.52 7.19
N LEU A 94 -8.28 9.60 5.87
CA LEU A 94 -7.40 8.77 5.06
C LEU A 94 -6.45 9.66 4.26
N ILE A 95 -5.16 9.31 4.23
CA ILE A 95 -4.22 9.75 3.19
C ILE A 95 -4.22 8.68 2.10
N PHE A 96 -4.22 9.05 0.83
CA PHE A 96 -4.27 8.11 -0.29
C PHE A 96 -3.59 8.67 -1.54
N GLN A 97 -3.16 7.78 -2.45
CA GLN A 97 -2.64 8.18 -3.76
C GLN A 97 -3.78 8.39 -4.76
N SER A 98 -3.65 9.40 -5.64
CA SER A 98 -4.52 9.51 -6.82
C SER A 98 -3.83 10.14 -8.03
N ASP A 99 -4.10 9.60 -9.23
CA ASP A 99 -3.80 10.24 -10.53
C ASP A 99 -5.02 10.98 -11.13
N TRP A 100 -6.19 10.92 -10.47
CA TRP A 100 -7.48 11.25 -11.07
C TRP A 100 -7.56 12.70 -11.54
N ASP A 101 -7.72 12.88 -12.86
CA ASP A 101 -7.66 14.15 -13.58
C ASP A 101 -8.59 15.26 -13.04
N ALA A 102 -9.72 14.90 -12.42
CA ALA A 102 -10.66 15.86 -11.82
C ALA A 102 -10.10 16.57 -10.58
N ILE A 103 -9.24 15.91 -9.79
CA ILE A 103 -8.58 16.47 -8.60
C ILE A 103 -7.07 16.69 -8.81
N ASN A 104 -6.49 16.06 -9.83
CA ASN A 104 -5.07 16.03 -10.13
C ASN A 104 -4.79 16.32 -11.62
N PRO A 105 -4.80 17.60 -12.05
CA PRO A 105 -4.56 17.96 -13.46
C PRO A 105 -3.12 17.71 -13.93
N GLN A 106 -2.21 17.25 -13.05
CA GLN A 106 -0.85 16.85 -13.39
C GLN A 106 -0.81 15.44 -14.03
N GLY A 107 -1.75 14.55 -13.67
CA GLY A 107 -1.91 13.22 -14.25
C GLY A 107 -0.91 12.14 -13.79
N CYS A 108 -0.28 12.33 -12.63
CA CYS A 108 0.61 11.35 -12.00
C CYS A 108 0.33 11.31 -10.50
N ASP A 109 0.54 10.17 -9.85
CA ASP A 109 0.16 9.98 -8.43
C ASP A 109 0.68 11.09 -7.51
N GLN A 110 -0.26 11.77 -6.88
CA GLN A 110 -0.05 12.73 -5.79
C GLN A 110 -0.78 12.22 -4.54
N GLN A 111 -0.38 12.72 -3.37
CA GLN A 111 -1.01 12.37 -2.09
C GLN A 111 -2.15 13.33 -1.77
N PHE A 112 -3.29 12.76 -1.40
CA PHE A 112 -4.49 13.47 -1.00
C PHE A 112 -4.93 13.02 0.39
N VAL A 113 -5.52 13.92 1.17
CA VAL A 113 -6.19 13.60 2.43
C VAL A 113 -7.69 13.82 2.28
N MET A 114 -8.51 12.91 2.82
CA MET A 114 -9.97 13.04 2.87
C MET A 114 -10.54 12.58 4.22
N SER A 115 -11.63 13.19 4.67
CA SER A 115 -12.36 12.72 5.85
C SER A 115 -13.21 11.49 5.55
N VAL A 116 -13.26 10.54 6.49
CA VAL A 116 -14.09 9.34 6.41
C VAL A 116 -15.44 9.46 7.14
N ALA A 117 -15.76 10.61 7.73
CA ALA A 117 -16.97 10.79 8.52
C ALA A 117 -18.26 10.44 7.74
N GLU A 118 -19.33 10.06 8.45
CA GLU A 118 -20.61 9.79 7.80
C GLU A 118 -21.11 11.03 7.04
N GLY A 119 -21.39 10.86 5.74
CA GLY A 119 -21.80 11.95 4.85
C GLY A 119 -20.65 12.75 4.23
N ALA A 120 -19.39 12.56 4.66
CA ALA A 120 -18.22 13.06 3.93
C ALA A 120 -18.02 12.26 2.62
N GLY A 121 -17.55 12.93 1.56
CA GLY A 121 -17.14 12.27 0.32
C GLY A 121 -18.27 11.65 -0.51
N ARG A 122 -19.46 12.24 -0.55
CA ARG A 122 -20.36 11.98 -1.70
C ARG A 122 -19.84 12.77 -2.89
N ASP A 123 -19.70 12.10 -4.04
CA ASP A 123 -19.30 12.68 -5.33
C ASP A 123 -17.85 13.24 -5.41
N GLY A 124 -16.96 12.85 -4.48
CA GLY A 124 -15.53 13.23 -4.52
C GLY A 124 -15.18 14.59 -3.91
N ASP A 125 -16.17 15.34 -3.41
CA ASP A 125 -15.95 16.57 -2.65
C ASP A 125 -15.28 16.24 -1.30
N GLY A 126 -14.06 16.78 -1.09
CA GLY A 126 -13.34 16.70 0.19
C GLY A 126 -11.97 16.00 0.18
N ALA A 127 -11.43 15.66 -0.99
CA ALA A 127 -10.02 15.27 -1.13
C ALA A 127 -9.12 16.52 -1.31
N GLU A 128 -8.22 16.77 -0.37
CA GLU A 128 -7.28 17.89 -0.40
C GLU A 128 -5.88 17.41 -0.80
N LEU A 129 -5.25 18.09 -1.76
CA LEU A 129 -3.87 17.79 -2.19
C LEU A 129 -2.89 18.17 -1.07
N VAL A 130 -2.14 17.18 -0.57
CA VAL A 130 -1.16 17.36 0.54
C VAL A 130 0.28 17.13 0.13
N SER A 131 0.53 16.56 -1.06
CA SER A 131 1.85 16.60 -1.69
C SER A 131 2.02 17.83 -2.58
N THR A 132 3.23 18.00 -3.14
CA THR A 132 3.60 19.23 -3.85
C THR A 132 2.85 19.51 -5.18
N GLY A 133 2.09 18.54 -5.72
CA GLY A 133 1.54 18.63 -7.08
C GLY A 133 2.59 18.56 -8.20
N ARG A 134 3.83 18.16 -7.85
CA ARG A 134 5.02 18.11 -8.70
C ARG A 134 5.68 16.74 -8.57
N GLY A 135 6.48 16.34 -9.56
CA GLY A 135 7.05 15.00 -9.58
C GLY A 135 5.96 13.92 -9.64
N ARG A 136 6.26 12.75 -9.09
CA ARG A 136 5.29 11.74 -8.69
C ARG A 136 5.56 11.35 -7.24
N THR A 137 4.55 10.78 -6.58
CA THR A 137 4.64 10.27 -5.21
C THR A 137 4.43 8.76 -5.14
N THR A 138 5.01 8.10 -4.14
CA THR A 138 4.54 6.78 -3.67
C THR A 138 3.62 6.97 -2.45
N CYS A 139 3.16 5.86 -1.86
CA CYS A 139 2.40 5.82 -0.61
C CYS A 139 2.80 6.92 0.38
N GLY A 140 1.82 7.70 0.84
CA GLY A 140 1.93 8.61 1.96
C GLY A 140 1.24 8.05 3.20
N TYR A 141 1.79 8.28 4.38
CA TYR A 141 1.35 7.70 5.66
C TYR A 141 1.30 8.80 6.75
N PHE A 142 0.47 8.66 7.78
CA PHE A 142 0.43 9.62 8.90
C PHE A 142 1.45 9.27 9.99
N LEU A 143 2.12 10.30 10.51
CA LEU A 143 2.93 10.23 11.73
C LEU A 143 2.03 10.37 12.98
N SER A 144 2.57 10.00 14.14
CA SER A 144 1.85 10.09 15.43
C SER A 144 1.65 11.52 15.96
N ASP A 145 2.21 12.53 15.27
CA ASP A 145 2.08 13.95 15.55
C ASP A 145 1.29 14.71 14.47
N ASP A 146 0.35 14.03 13.82
CA ASP A 146 -0.54 14.49 12.74
C ASP A 146 0.16 14.94 11.44
N ARG A 147 1.50 14.92 11.38
CA ARG A 147 2.25 15.12 10.14
C ARG A 147 2.06 13.95 9.17
N ILE A 148 2.42 14.15 7.91
CA ILE A 148 2.43 13.11 6.88
C ILE A 148 3.86 12.83 6.41
N VAL A 149 4.13 11.58 6.06
CA VAL A 149 5.37 11.15 5.39
C VAL A 149 5.03 10.59 4.01
N TYR A 150 5.75 10.95 2.95
CA TYR A 150 5.56 10.37 1.61
C TYR A 150 6.84 10.46 0.78
N ALA A 151 7.05 9.54 -0.16
CA ALA A 151 8.16 9.64 -1.10
C ALA A 151 7.79 10.48 -2.32
N SER A 152 8.71 11.26 -2.86
CA SER A 152 8.47 12.08 -4.05
C SER A 152 9.69 12.28 -4.93
N THR A 153 9.43 12.34 -6.24
CA THR A 153 10.43 12.61 -7.27
C THR A 153 10.55 14.07 -7.69
N HIS A 154 9.89 14.99 -6.97
CA HIS A 154 9.96 16.43 -7.29
C HIS A 154 11.37 17.07 -7.25
N PRO A 155 12.40 16.54 -6.56
CA PRO A 155 13.79 16.99 -6.75
C PRO A 155 14.33 16.71 -8.16
N GLY A 156 13.85 15.61 -8.75
CA GLY A 156 14.13 15.16 -10.10
C GLY A 156 13.33 15.90 -11.19
N GLY A 157 12.44 16.83 -10.83
CA GLY A 157 11.69 17.68 -11.78
C GLY A 157 10.23 17.96 -11.37
N ASP A 158 9.63 18.98 -11.97
CA ASP A 158 8.22 19.34 -11.70
C ASP A 158 7.21 18.46 -12.47
N ALA A 159 7.59 18.02 -13.67
CA ALA A 159 6.98 16.85 -14.30
C ALA A 159 7.27 15.60 -13.44
N CYS A 160 6.60 14.47 -13.70
CA CYS A 160 6.76 13.16 -13.04
C CYS A 160 8.19 12.50 -13.27
N PRO A 161 8.51 11.17 -13.34
CA PRO A 161 9.84 10.61 -13.87
C PRO A 161 9.91 9.55 -15.08
N VAL A 162 10.47 9.75 -16.31
CA VAL A 162 9.99 9.07 -17.58
C VAL A 162 9.85 7.54 -17.59
N THR A 163 8.66 7.05 -18.02
CA THR A 163 8.19 5.65 -17.89
C THR A 163 8.73 4.66 -18.93
N ALA A 164 9.35 3.57 -18.46
CA ALA A 164 9.71 2.43 -19.29
C ALA A 164 8.49 1.79 -19.98
N ALA A 165 7.33 1.73 -19.31
CA ALA A 165 6.09 1.22 -19.90
C ALA A 165 5.58 2.08 -21.08
N SER A 166 5.70 3.42 -20.98
CA SER A 166 5.31 4.38 -22.02
C SER A 166 6.26 4.37 -23.22
N GLN A 167 7.53 4.03 -22.97
CA GLN A 167 8.56 3.92 -24.01
C GLN A 167 8.55 2.56 -24.73
N THR A 168 8.27 1.47 -24.01
CA THR A 168 8.52 0.10 -24.50
C THR A 168 7.28 -0.80 -24.54
N GLY A 169 6.19 -0.44 -23.84
CA GLY A 169 5.03 -1.29 -23.62
C GLY A 169 5.26 -2.46 -22.65
N ARG A 170 6.46 -2.59 -22.06
CA ARG A 170 6.76 -3.62 -21.05
C ARG A 170 6.26 -3.16 -19.68
N TYR A 171 5.55 -4.04 -18.98
CA TYR A 171 5.21 -3.82 -17.57
C TYR A 171 6.42 -4.10 -16.68
N VAL A 172 6.95 -3.05 -16.06
CA VAL A 172 8.00 -3.01 -15.05
C VAL A 172 7.64 -1.94 -14.03
N TRP A 173 8.24 -2.02 -12.85
CA TRP A 173 8.25 -0.94 -11.86
C TRP A 173 9.54 -0.17 -12.02
N ASP A 174 9.46 1.14 -12.28
CA ASP A 174 10.63 1.99 -12.47
C ASP A 174 11.09 2.53 -11.10
N ILE A 175 12.36 2.34 -10.80
CA ILE A 175 13.00 2.58 -9.51
C ILE A 175 13.72 3.90 -9.58
N PHE A 176 12.97 5.01 -9.58
CA PHE A 176 13.57 6.31 -9.87
C PHE A 176 14.62 6.72 -8.83
N PRO A 177 15.87 7.00 -9.26
CA PRO A 177 16.95 7.40 -8.37
C PRO A 177 16.84 8.88 -7.94
N SER A 178 15.62 9.40 -7.91
CA SER A 178 15.25 10.73 -7.46
C SER A 178 14.06 10.70 -6.50
N TYR A 179 13.63 9.51 -6.07
CA TYR A 179 12.66 9.36 -5.00
C TYR A 179 13.40 9.59 -3.68
N ASP A 180 13.11 10.72 -3.04
CA ASP A 180 13.46 11.00 -1.65
C ASP A 180 12.18 10.95 -0.79
N ILE A 181 12.32 10.72 0.51
CA ILE A 181 11.22 10.68 1.49
C ILE A 181 11.10 12.02 2.19
N TYR A 182 9.87 12.53 2.25
CA TYR A 182 9.51 13.83 2.79
C TYR A 182 8.60 13.70 3.99
N VAL A 183 8.65 14.70 4.88
CA VAL A 183 7.67 14.95 5.93
C VAL A 183 7.04 16.33 5.75
N ALA A 184 5.74 16.48 6.05
CA ALA A 184 5.00 17.74 5.97
C ALA A 184 3.89 17.80 7.05
N ASP A 185 3.33 18.99 7.29
CA ASP A 185 2.05 19.15 8.01
C ASP A 185 0.93 18.36 7.28
N ALA A 186 -0.15 18.02 7.99
CA ALA A 186 -1.34 17.36 7.41
C ALA A 186 -1.96 18.07 6.19
N ASP A 187 -1.71 19.38 6.02
CA ASP A 187 -2.18 20.20 4.90
C ASP A 187 -1.09 20.47 3.83
N GLY A 188 -0.01 19.69 3.85
CA GLY A 188 1.09 19.76 2.87
C GLY A 188 2.06 20.94 3.04
N ARG A 189 1.87 21.78 4.05
CA ARG A 189 2.83 22.84 4.40
C ARG A 189 4.04 22.29 5.14
N ASN A 190 5.05 23.14 5.36
CA ASN A 190 6.26 22.83 6.14
C ASN A 190 6.98 21.55 5.66
N LEU A 191 7.10 21.41 4.34
CA LEU A 191 7.75 20.28 3.69
C LEU A 191 9.25 20.24 4.00
N GLU A 192 9.73 19.12 4.54
CA GLU A 192 11.12 18.85 4.86
C GLU A 192 11.56 17.50 4.26
N VAL A 193 12.83 17.38 3.88
CA VAL A 193 13.43 16.08 3.50
C VAL A 193 13.66 15.29 4.78
N LEU A 194 13.10 14.09 4.87
CA LEU A 194 13.32 13.16 5.99
C LEU A 194 14.50 12.23 5.70
N ILE A 195 14.49 11.60 4.53
CA ILE A 195 15.54 10.69 4.03
C ILE A 195 15.74 11.01 2.55
N GLY A 196 16.98 11.11 2.09
CA GLY A 196 17.26 11.27 0.67
C GLY A 196 18.74 11.10 0.32
N GLY A 197 19.04 11.08 -0.97
CA GLY A 197 20.39 10.90 -1.49
C GLY A 197 20.44 10.42 -2.94
N GLU A 198 21.57 9.85 -3.37
CA GLU A 198 21.60 9.10 -4.63
C GLU A 198 20.95 7.72 -4.42
N GLY A 199 19.83 7.49 -5.10
CA GLY A 199 19.13 6.22 -5.06
C GLY A 199 17.62 6.39 -5.07
N TYR A 200 16.94 5.27 -4.92
CA TYR A 200 15.50 5.22 -4.68
C TYR A 200 15.30 5.10 -3.19
N ASP A 201 14.57 6.03 -2.58
CA ASP A 201 14.10 5.98 -1.20
C ASP A 201 12.58 6.19 -1.20
N ALA A 202 11.81 5.12 -0.97
CA ALA A 202 10.35 5.18 -1.07
C ALA A 202 9.62 4.12 -0.25
N GLU A 203 8.29 4.03 -0.44
CA GLU A 203 7.43 3.03 0.21
C GLU A 203 7.48 3.09 1.75
N ALA A 204 7.48 4.32 2.27
CA ALA A 204 7.66 4.61 3.70
C ALA A 204 6.38 4.34 4.52
N THR A 205 6.51 3.62 5.63
CA THR A 205 5.47 3.47 6.66
C THR A 205 6.07 3.64 8.07
N VAL A 206 5.22 3.81 9.07
CA VAL A 206 5.60 4.31 10.40
C VAL A 206 5.25 3.28 11.48
N SER A 207 6.10 3.13 12.50
CA SER A 207 5.78 2.31 13.67
C SER A 207 4.65 2.93 14.51
N PRO A 208 3.85 2.14 15.25
CA PRO A 208 2.72 2.67 16.03
C PRO A 208 3.09 3.72 17.09
N ASP A 209 4.34 3.71 17.57
CA ASP A 209 4.89 4.69 18.51
C ASP A 209 5.51 5.94 17.84
N GLY A 210 5.52 6.01 16.50
CA GLY A 210 6.15 7.09 15.71
C GLY A 210 7.68 7.10 15.75
N ARG A 211 8.31 6.12 16.40
CA ARG A 211 9.76 6.08 16.60
C ARG A 211 10.53 5.67 15.35
N TYR A 212 9.94 4.85 14.51
CA TYR A 212 10.61 4.29 13.35
C TYR A 212 9.84 4.53 12.06
N VAL A 213 10.57 4.90 11.01
CA VAL A 213 10.08 4.82 9.63
C VAL A 213 10.77 3.62 8.98
N ILE A 214 9.98 2.68 8.44
CA ILE A 214 10.48 1.60 7.58
C ILE A 214 10.21 1.97 6.11
N PHE A 215 11.16 1.68 5.24
CA PHE A 215 11.10 2.09 3.85
C PHE A 215 12.01 1.24 2.96
N THR A 216 11.78 1.29 1.65
CA THR A 216 12.57 0.57 0.64
C THR A 216 13.68 1.45 0.10
N SER A 217 14.89 0.91 -0.08
CA SER A 217 16.00 1.66 -0.67
C SER A 217 16.99 0.84 -1.48
N THR A 218 17.54 1.46 -2.53
CA THR A 218 18.66 0.91 -3.32
C THR A 218 20.05 1.15 -2.73
N ARG A 219 20.18 1.82 -1.56
CA ARG A 219 21.49 2.30 -1.04
C ARG A 219 22.55 1.22 -0.76
N SER A 220 22.15 -0.05 -0.60
CA SER A 220 23.05 -1.21 -0.45
C SER A 220 23.40 -1.90 -1.79
N GLY A 221 22.83 -1.43 -2.91
CA GLY A 221 23.00 -2.01 -4.25
C GLY A 221 21.93 -3.03 -4.66
N ASP A 222 20.95 -3.28 -3.80
CA ASP A 222 19.68 -3.98 -4.09
C ASP A 222 18.52 -3.24 -3.42
N LEU A 223 17.27 -3.55 -3.78
CA LEU A 223 16.07 -2.96 -3.16
C LEU A 223 15.77 -3.65 -1.83
N GLU A 224 16.36 -3.10 -0.77
CA GLU A 224 16.31 -3.64 0.58
C GLU A 224 15.44 -2.77 1.50
N LEU A 225 14.95 -3.35 2.59
CA LEU A 225 14.26 -2.62 3.64
C LEU A 225 15.26 -1.96 4.61
N TRP A 226 14.94 -0.73 4.99
CA TRP A 226 15.69 0.07 5.94
C TRP A 226 14.77 0.66 7.00
N ARG A 227 15.28 0.81 8.22
CA ARG A 227 14.64 1.50 9.33
C ARG A 227 15.40 2.78 9.66
N TYR A 228 14.67 3.87 9.82
CA TYR A 228 15.15 5.16 10.32
C TYR A 228 14.60 5.41 11.73
N ASP A 229 15.44 5.69 12.72
CA ASP A 229 15.01 6.12 14.07
C ASP A 229 14.77 7.64 14.07
N THR A 230 13.53 8.07 14.31
CA THR A 230 13.11 9.48 14.25
C THR A 230 13.67 10.34 15.38
N GLY A 231 14.19 9.71 16.45
CA GLY A 231 14.81 10.41 17.59
C GLY A 231 16.32 10.61 17.45
N THR A 232 17.02 9.69 16.77
CA THR A 232 18.49 9.77 16.61
C THR A 232 18.95 10.09 15.18
N GLY A 233 18.12 9.82 14.17
CA GLY A 233 18.48 9.87 12.76
C GLY A 233 19.26 8.64 12.26
N ASP A 234 19.41 7.60 13.09
CA ASP A 234 20.18 6.39 12.73
C ASP A 234 19.43 5.54 11.70
N LEU A 235 20.19 4.96 10.76
CA LEU A 235 19.72 4.00 9.76
C LEU A 235 20.16 2.57 10.11
N LEU A 236 19.24 1.61 9.96
CA LEU A 236 19.48 0.17 10.09
C LEU A 236 18.96 -0.55 8.83
N GLN A 237 19.83 -1.32 8.17
CA GLN A 237 19.42 -2.25 7.11
C GLN A 237 18.73 -3.48 7.72
N LEU A 238 17.56 -3.86 7.21
CA LEU A 238 16.73 -4.94 7.74
C LEU A 238 16.78 -6.22 6.87
N THR A 239 17.04 -6.07 5.57
CA THR A 239 17.16 -7.18 4.61
C THR A 239 18.45 -7.06 3.80
N ASP A 240 19.01 -8.19 3.36
CA ASP A 240 20.26 -8.27 2.57
C ASP A 240 20.23 -9.39 1.49
N THR A 241 19.02 -9.85 1.13
CA THR A 241 18.82 -11.09 0.37
C THR A 241 18.26 -10.81 -1.01
N LEU A 242 19.13 -10.95 -2.02
CA LEU A 242 18.87 -10.73 -3.46
C LEU A 242 17.39 -10.82 -3.90
N GLY A 243 16.89 -9.69 -4.37
CA GLY A 243 15.55 -9.53 -4.89
C GLY A 243 14.95 -8.20 -4.46
N TYR A 244 13.73 -7.94 -4.93
CA TYR A 244 12.95 -6.81 -4.44
C TYR A 244 12.39 -7.13 -3.06
N ASP A 245 12.63 -6.27 -2.08
CA ASP A 245 11.95 -6.20 -0.79
C ASP A 245 11.28 -4.83 -0.63
N GLY A 246 9.97 -4.78 -0.41
CA GLY A 246 9.26 -3.51 -0.28
C GLY A 246 7.85 -3.61 0.30
N GLY A 247 7.16 -2.47 0.36
CA GLY A 247 5.81 -2.33 0.90
C GLY A 247 5.68 -2.91 2.31
N ALA A 248 6.55 -2.50 3.22
CA ALA A 248 6.65 -3.05 4.56
C ALA A 248 5.80 -2.28 5.58
N PHE A 249 5.22 -2.99 6.55
CA PHE A 249 4.41 -2.43 7.64
C PHE A 249 4.80 -3.04 8.98
N PHE A 250 4.69 -2.26 10.06
CA PHE A 250 4.84 -2.75 11.43
C PHE A 250 3.59 -3.47 11.93
N SER A 251 3.76 -4.39 12.89
CA SER A 251 2.66 -4.97 13.67
C SER A 251 2.03 -3.92 14.61
N PRO A 252 0.79 -4.14 15.10
CA PRO A 252 0.10 -3.18 15.97
C PRO A 252 0.84 -2.86 17.29
N ASP A 253 1.68 -3.78 17.77
CA ASP A 253 2.54 -3.62 18.94
C ASP A 253 3.96 -3.10 18.60
N GLY A 254 4.25 -2.85 17.33
CA GLY A 254 5.56 -2.43 16.82
C GLY A 254 6.67 -3.49 16.91
N SER A 255 6.39 -4.72 17.36
CA SER A 255 7.43 -5.73 17.61
C SER A 255 7.89 -6.49 16.36
N LYS A 256 7.12 -6.44 15.28
CA LYS A 256 7.35 -7.16 14.02
C LYS A 256 7.15 -6.28 12.81
N ILE A 257 7.64 -6.76 11.68
CA ILE A 257 7.34 -6.23 10.35
C ILE A 257 6.80 -7.32 9.43
N VAL A 258 5.99 -6.92 8.46
CA VAL A 258 5.53 -7.74 7.33
C VAL A 258 5.81 -7.00 6.03
N TRP A 259 6.22 -7.69 4.97
CA TRP A 259 6.50 -7.06 3.68
C TRP A 259 6.29 -8.02 2.50
N ARG A 260 6.27 -7.47 1.28
CA ARG A 260 6.25 -8.24 0.03
C ARG A 260 7.70 -8.39 -0.48
N ALA A 261 8.07 -9.59 -0.91
CA ALA A 261 9.40 -9.82 -1.48
C ALA A 261 9.38 -10.77 -2.68
N SER A 262 10.42 -10.65 -3.51
CA SER A 262 10.77 -11.61 -4.55
C SER A 262 12.14 -12.23 -4.25
N ARG A 263 12.32 -13.51 -4.62
CA ARG A 263 13.57 -14.25 -4.40
C ARG A 263 14.01 -14.92 -5.70
N PRO A 264 14.43 -14.13 -6.71
CA PRO A 264 14.78 -14.65 -8.02
C PRO A 264 16.04 -15.53 -7.97
N THR A 265 16.09 -16.58 -8.79
CA THR A 265 17.25 -17.49 -8.88
C THR A 265 17.61 -17.80 -10.34
N GLY A 266 18.85 -18.21 -10.59
CA GLY A 266 19.31 -18.56 -11.95
C GLY A 266 19.10 -17.43 -12.96
N ALA A 267 18.47 -17.72 -14.10
CA ALA A 267 18.22 -16.74 -15.17
C ALA A 267 17.29 -15.60 -14.74
N ASP A 268 16.42 -15.82 -13.74
CA ASP A 268 15.56 -14.76 -13.21
C ASP A 268 16.38 -13.78 -12.35
N ALA A 269 17.40 -14.27 -11.63
CA ALA A 269 18.33 -13.43 -10.87
C ALA A 269 19.23 -12.58 -11.79
N GLU A 270 19.67 -13.15 -12.92
CA GLU A 270 20.38 -12.41 -13.97
C GLU A 270 19.48 -11.32 -14.58
N SER A 271 18.23 -11.66 -14.87
CA SER A 271 17.23 -10.73 -15.43
C SER A 271 16.87 -9.61 -14.46
N TYR A 272 16.73 -9.93 -13.17
CA TYR A 272 16.48 -8.98 -12.09
C TYR A 272 17.63 -7.96 -11.98
N ARG A 273 18.88 -8.43 -11.84
CA ARG A 273 20.06 -7.54 -11.76
C ARG A 273 20.24 -6.68 -13.01
N ALA A 274 19.94 -7.23 -14.20
CA ALA A 274 20.02 -6.49 -15.45
C ALA A 274 18.95 -5.37 -15.54
N LEU A 275 17.76 -5.58 -14.98
CA LEU A 275 16.74 -4.54 -14.86
C LEU A 275 17.11 -3.50 -13.81
N LEU A 276 17.59 -3.92 -12.64
CA LEU A 276 17.91 -3.00 -11.54
C LEU A 276 19.05 -2.04 -11.94
N ALA A 277 20.03 -2.51 -12.72
CA ALA A 277 21.07 -1.68 -13.32
C ALA A 277 20.56 -0.70 -14.41
N GLN A 278 19.25 -0.67 -14.67
CA GLN A 278 18.54 0.26 -15.56
C GLN A 278 17.37 0.93 -14.80
N ASP A 279 17.48 1.05 -13.47
CA ASP A 279 16.48 1.68 -12.60
C ASP A 279 15.08 1.07 -12.77
N ALA A 280 14.98 -0.26 -12.84
CA ALA A 280 13.72 -0.97 -12.98
C ALA A 280 13.72 -2.35 -12.29
N VAL A 281 12.54 -2.87 -11.96
CA VAL A 281 12.33 -4.29 -11.65
C VAL A 281 11.09 -4.80 -12.36
N GLN A 282 11.03 -6.11 -12.64
CA GLN A 282 9.81 -6.71 -13.18
C GLN A 282 9.05 -7.40 -12.05
N PRO A 283 7.78 -7.02 -11.77
CA PRO A 283 6.95 -7.76 -10.83
C PRO A 283 6.74 -9.19 -11.35
N GLY A 284 7.26 -10.15 -10.58
CA GLY A 284 7.16 -11.59 -10.84
C GLY A 284 6.32 -12.27 -9.78
N ALA A 285 6.78 -13.44 -9.32
CA ALA A 285 6.22 -14.04 -8.11
C ALA A 285 6.62 -13.20 -6.89
N LEU A 286 5.61 -12.77 -6.12
CA LEU A 286 5.78 -12.05 -4.86
C LEU A 286 5.20 -12.90 -3.74
N ASN A 287 5.90 -12.95 -2.61
CA ASN A 287 5.48 -13.65 -1.42
C ASN A 287 5.67 -12.77 -0.19
N LEU A 288 4.91 -13.07 0.86
CA LEU A 288 4.95 -12.33 2.11
C LEU A 288 6.01 -12.90 3.04
N PHE A 289 6.70 -12.01 3.74
CA PHE A 289 7.69 -12.34 4.76
C PHE A 289 7.38 -11.58 6.05
N VAL A 290 7.79 -12.15 7.19
CA VAL A 290 7.75 -11.50 8.51
C VAL A 290 9.09 -11.63 9.21
N ALA A 291 9.41 -10.64 10.03
CA ALA A 291 10.59 -10.57 10.88
C ALA A 291 10.24 -9.85 12.19
N ASP A 292 11.13 -9.90 13.16
CA ASP A 292 11.11 -8.94 14.27
C ASP A 292 11.49 -7.53 13.75
N ALA A 293 11.08 -6.48 14.45
CA ALA A 293 11.22 -5.10 13.96
C ALA A 293 12.67 -4.58 13.80
N ASP A 294 13.68 -5.38 14.17
CA ASP A 294 15.10 -5.15 13.90
C ASP A 294 15.66 -5.95 12.70
N GLY A 295 14.79 -6.63 11.95
CA GLY A 295 15.15 -7.48 10.80
C GLY A 295 15.51 -8.92 11.17
N SER A 296 15.67 -9.24 12.45
CA SER A 296 16.00 -10.60 12.88
C SER A 296 14.81 -11.57 12.74
N ASN A 297 15.12 -12.88 12.73
CA ASN A 297 14.13 -13.96 12.63
C ASN A 297 13.23 -13.91 11.37
N ALA A 298 13.72 -13.30 10.29
CA ALA A 298 13.06 -13.23 8.99
C ALA A 298 12.65 -14.62 8.45
N ARG A 299 11.38 -14.74 8.02
CA ARG A 299 10.82 -15.97 7.44
C ARG A 299 9.68 -15.69 6.47
N GLN A 300 9.54 -16.58 5.49
CA GLN A 300 8.45 -16.55 4.51
C GLN A 300 7.13 -17.01 5.15
N VAL A 301 6.01 -16.38 4.77
CA VAL A 301 4.64 -16.68 5.24
C VAL A 301 3.82 -17.34 4.14
N THR A 302 3.83 -16.78 2.92
CA THR A 302 3.13 -17.35 1.77
C THR A 302 4.11 -18.04 0.84
N ASP A 303 3.74 -19.19 0.28
CA ASP A 303 4.39 -19.77 -0.91
C ASP A 303 3.30 -20.16 -1.91
N LEU A 304 2.66 -19.14 -2.47
CA LEU A 304 1.54 -19.26 -3.38
C LEU A 304 1.97 -18.83 -4.79
N PRO A 305 1.46 -19.46 -5.86
CA PRO A 305 1.77 -19.03 -7.20
C PRO A 305 1.19 -17.63 -7.46
N GLY A 306 1.77 -16.87 -8.40
CA GLY A 306 1.30 -15.53 -8.72
C GLY A 306 1.89 -14.44 -7.82
N ALA A 307 1.15 -13.36 -7.62
CA ALA A 307 1.60 -12.24 -6.80
C ALA A 307 0.80 -12.21 -5.49
N ASN A 308 1.51 -12.24 -4.35
CA ASN A 308 0.97 -12.12 -3.00
C ASN A 308 1.62 -10.89 -2.37
N TRP A 309 0.85 -9.84 -2.14
CA TRP A 309 1.39 -8.50 -1.96
C TRP A 309 0.42 -7.57 -1.22
N ALA A 310 0.83 -6.32 -1.00
CA ALA A 310 0.13 -5.34 -0.14
C ALA A 310 -0.29 -5.95 1.22
N PRO A 311 0.67 -6.49 2.01
CA PRO A 311 0.35 -7.06 3.30
C PRO A 311 0.03 -5.99 4.34
N PHE A 312 -0.91 -6.28 5.23
CA PHE A 312 -1.14 -5.48 6.43
C PHE A 312 -1.50 -6.39 7.60
N PHE A 313 -1.04 -6.06 8.82
CA PHE A 313 -1.35 -6.88 9.99
C PHE A 313 -2.83 -6.76 10.39
N HIS A 314 -3.43 -7.89 10.74
CA HIS A 314 -4.68 -7.91 11.48
C HIS A 314 -4.50 -7.26 12.87
N PRO A 315 -5.51 -6.59 13.45
CA PRO A 315 -5.36 -5.89 14.74
C PRO A 315 -4.97 -6.79 15.93
N SER A 316 -5.14 -8.11 15.82
CA SER A 316 -4.62 -9.06 16.83
C SER A 316 -3.11 -9.28 16.76
N GLY A 317 -2.43 -8.86 15.69
CA GLY A 317 -1.02 -9.14 15.42
C GLY A 317 -0.72 -10.57 14.94
N GLU A 318 -1.68 -11.49 14.98
CA GLU A 318 -1.48 -12.93 14.72
C GLU A 318 -1.76 -13.36 13.26
N ARG A 319 -2.33 -12.47 12.46
CA ARG A 319 -2.72 -12.72 11.06
C ARG A 319 -2.35 -11.54 10.16
N ILE A 320 -2.28 -11.79 8.85
CA ILE A 320 -1.95 -10.81 7.81
C ILE A 320 -3.06 -10.82 6.77
N LEU A 321 -3.64 -9.65 6.49
CA LEU A 321 -4.42 -9.42 5.27
C LEU A 321 -3.48 -9.13 4.11
N PHE A 322 -3.79 -9.62 2.91
CA PHE A 322 -2.98 -9.38 1.70
C PHE A 322 -3.80 -9.52 0.42
N ALA A 323 -3.35 -8.91 -0.67
CA ALA A 323 -3.92 -9.08 -2.01
C ALA A 323 -3.26 -10.27 -2.74
N SER A 324 -4.05 -11.11 -3.41
CA SER A 324 -3.51 -12.19 -4.24
C SER A 324 -4.40 -12.59 -5.42
N ASN A 325 -3.76 -13.03 -6.51
CA ASN A 325 -4.39 -13.60 -7.71
C ASN A 325 -4.16 -15.11 -7.86
N HIS A 326 -3.62 -15.78 -6.83
CA HIS A 326 -3.18 -17.18 -6.91
C HIS A 326 -4.28 -18.15 -7.36
N HIS A 327 -5.55 -17.85 -7.04
CA HIS A 327 -6.72 -18.65 -7.40
C HIS A 327 -7.17 -18.48 -8.85
N THR A 328 -6.84 -17.38 -9.53
CA THR A 328 -7.29 -17.09 -10.91
C THR A 328 -6.19 -17.18 -11.98
N LEU A 329 -5.00 -17.67 -11.63
CA LEU A 329 -3.88 -17.77 -12.58
C LEU A 329 -4.20 -18.62 -13.82
N ALA A 330 -5.07 -19.62 -13.68
CA ALA A 330 -5.55 -20.44 -14.80
C ALA A 330 -6.45 -19.65 -15.76
N GLU A 331 -7.19 -18.65 -15.28
CA GLU A 331 -7.97 -17.70 -16.09
C GLU A 331 -7.17 -16.46 -16.53
N GLY A 332 -5.90 -16.37 -16.14
CA GLY A 332 -4.98 -15.29 -16.53
C GLY A 332 -4.64 -14.28 -15.43
N GLY A 333 -5.04 -14.51 -14.19
CA GLY A 333 -4.50 -13.82 -13.00
C GLY A 333 -4.78 -12.33 -12.90
N ARG A 334 -5.91 -11.85 -13.43
CA ARG A 334 -6.31 -10.43 -13.36
C ARG A 334 -7.21 -10.10 -12.17
N GLU A 335 -7.98 -11.08 -11.71
CA GLU A 335 -8.76 -10.98 -10.47
C GLU A 335 -7.79 -11.08 -9.29
N PHE A 336 -7.83 -10.09 -8.41
CA PHE A 336 -7.14 -10.06 -7.14
C PHE A 336 -8.19 -9.95 -6.06
N ASP A 337 -8.08 -10.78 -5.03
CA ASP A 337 -8.92 -10.66 -3.84
C ASP A 337 -8.05 -10.45 -2.61
N LEU A 338 -8.68 -9.96 -1.56
CA LEU A 338 -8.10 -9.93 -0.23
C LEU A 338 -8.17 -11.32 0.39
N PHE A 339 -7.09 -11.71 1.03
CA PHE A 339 -6.93 -12.98 1.74
C PHE A 339 -6.37 -12.74 3.13
N LEU A 340 -6.63 -13.68 4.04
CA LEU A 340 -6.18 -13.68 5.43
C LEU A 340 -5.38 -14.96 5.72
N VAL A 341 -4.18 -14.80 6.28
CA VAL A 341 -3.30 -15.91 6.65
C VAL A 341 -2.69 -15.70 8.04
N GLY A 342 -2.48 -16.77 8.81
CA GLY A 342 -1.75 -16.69 10.09
C GLY A 342 -0.27 -16.39 9.87
N LEU A 343 0.43 -15.86 10.88
CA LEU A 343 1.87 -15.57 10.73
C LEU A 343 2.67 -16.81 10.32
N ASP A 344 2.31 -18.00 10.81
CA ASP A 344 2.95 -19.29 10.48
C ASP A 344 2.64 -19.81 9.07
N GLY A 345 1.93 -19.02 8.26
CA GLY A 345 1.49 -19.40 6.92
C GLY A 345 0.28 -20.34 6.96
N GLY A 346 0.24 -21.25 5.99
CA GLY A 346 -0.87 -22.20 5.82
C GLY A 346 -1.81 -21.83 4.67
N ALA A 347 -2.99 -22.44 4.64
CA ALA A 347 -4.01 -22.13 3.63
C ALA A 347 -4.68 -20.78 3.96
N PRO A 348 -4.69 -19.80 3.04
CA PRO A 348 -5.34 -18.53 3.28
C PRO A 348 -6.87 -18.64 3.21
N GLU A 349 -7.55 -17.83 4.01
CA GLU A 349 -8.99 -17.58 3.92
C GLU A 349 -9.25 -16.43 2.93
N ARG A 350 -10.22 -16.58 2.00
CA ARG A 350 -10.61 -15.51 1.07
C ARG A 350 -11.57 -14.56 1.77
N VAL A 351 -11.29 -13.25 1.70
CA VAL A 351 -12.03 -12.18 2.38
C VAL A 351 -12.97 -11.44 1.42
N THR A 352 -12.50 -11.10 0.22
CA THR A 352 -13.34 -10.46 -0.81
C THR A 352 -13.75 -11.43 -1.92
N PHE A 353 -14.89 -11.15 -2.56
CA PHE A 353 -15.51 -12.01 -3.59
C PHE A 353 -16.10 -11.19 -4.74
N SER A 354 -15.45 -10.08 -5.08
CA SER A 354 -15.97 -9.10 -6.05
C SER A 354 -15.88 -9.57 -7.51
N GLY A 355 -15.02 -10.55 -7.81
CA GLY A 355 -14.73 -11.01 -9.18
C GLY A 355 -13.95 -9.99 -10.02
N THR A 356 -13.29 -9.03 -9.37
CA THR A 356 -12.52 -7.97 -10.01
C THR A 356 -11.18 -7.76 -9.29
N PHE A 357 -10.65 -6.54 -9.25
CA PHE A 357 -9.47 -6.20 -8.48
C PHE A 357 -9.88 -5.67 -7.09
N ASP A 358 -9.42 -6.31 -6.02
CA ASP A 358 -9.40 -5.82 -4.64
C ASP A 358 -7.95 -5.89 -4.11
N ALA A 359 -7.44 -4.80 -3.53
CA ALA A 359 -6.08 -4.73 -3.01
C ALA A 359 -5.91 -3.65 -1.91
N PHE A 360 -4.68 -3.48 -1.43
CA PHE A 360 -4.29 -2.43 -0.47
C PHE A 360 -5.14 -2.37 0.81
N PRO A 361 -5.32 -3.47 1.56
CA PRO A 361 -6.07 -3.49 2.79
C PRO A 361 -5.34 -2.75 3.93
N MET A 362 -6.05 -1.98 4.74
CA MET A 362 -5.56 -1.47 6.02
C MET A 362 -6.70 -1.37 7.06
N PHE A 363 -6.43 -1.77 8.30
CA PHE A 363 -7.36 -1.58 9.41
C PHE A 363 -7.32 -0.16 9.96
N SER A 364 -8.46 0.34 10.43
CA SER A 364 -8.51 1.53 11.27
C SER A 364 -7.77 1.31 12.60
N PRO A 365 -7.29 2.38 13.29
CA PRO A 365 -6.51 2.23 14.52
C PRO A 365 -7.23 1.49 15.66
N ASP A 366 -8.57 1.55 15.67
CA ASP A 366 -9.45 0.83 16.60
C ASP A 366 -9.81 -0.59 16.13
N GLY A 367 -9.34 -1.02 14.95
CA GLY A 367 -9.57 -2.35 14.37
C GLY A 367 -11.02 -2.64 13.93
N THR A 368 -11.93 -1.66 14.00
CA THR A 368 -13.37 -1.87 13.69
C THR A 368 -13.71 -1.77 12.22
N ARG A 369 -12.86 -1.12 11.42
CA ARG A 369 -13.09 -0.86 9.98
C ARG A 369 -11.89 -1.28 9.15
N LEU A 370 -12.16 -1.65 7.91
CA LEU A 370 -11.18 -1.96 6.87
C LEU A 370 -11.31 -0.93 5.75
N VAL A 371 -10.21 -0.27 5.38
CA VAL A 371 -10.08 0.44 4.10
C VAL A 371 -9.40 -0.48 3.09
N PHE A 372 -9.81 -0.42 1.83
CA PHE A 372 -9.18 -1.15 0.73
C PHE A 372 -9.44 -0.44 -0.60
N ALA A 373 -8.63 -0.73 -1.61
CA ALA A 373 -8.87 -0.25 -2.97
C ALA A 373 -9.52 -1.34 -3.82
N SER A 374 -10.47 -0.98 -4.68
CA SER A 374 -11.21 -1.94 -5.50
C SER A 374 -11.74 -1.36 -6.81
N ASN A 375 -11.97 -2.23 -7.79
CA ASN A 375 -12.69 -1.94 -9.02
C ASN A 375 -14.20 -2.31 -8.92
N ARG A 376 -14.69 -2.71 -7.75
CA ARG A 376 -16.10 -3.06 -7.51
C ARG A 376 -17.03 -1.84 -7.72
N ARG A 377 -18.28 -2.09 -8.11
CA ARG A 377 -19.33 -1.07 -8.22
C ARG A 377 -20.68 -1.61 -7.77
N GLY A 378 -21.56 -0.73 -7.29
CA GLY A 378 -22.90 -1.09 -6.83
C GLY A 378 -23.84 -1.53 -7.97
N ASP A 379 -23.56 -1.12 -9.21
CA ASP A 379 -24.26 -1.60 -10.42
C ASP A 379 -23.71 -2.96 -10.94
N ARG A 380 -22.62 -3.46 -10.33
CA ARG A 380 -21.89 -4.69 -10.68
C ARG A 380 -21.44 -4.78 -12.13
N ALA A 381 -21.29 -3.66 -12.82
CA ALA A 381 -20.77 -3.63 -14.18
C ALA A 381 -19.26 -3.31 -14.20
N ASP A 382 -18.57 -3.86 -15.19
CA ASP A 382 -17.10 -3.80 -15.29
C ASP A 382 -16.57 -2.37 -15.17
N SER A 383 -15.56 -2.19 -14.32
CA SER A 383 -14.84 -0.95 -14.12
C SER A 383 -13.34 -1.14 -14.27
N ARG A 384 -12.68 -0.13 -14.83
CA ARG A 384 -11.21 -0.04 -14.82
C ARG A 384 -10.68 0.93 -13.77
N ASP A 385 -11.55 1.78 -13.26
CA ASP A 385 -11.25 2.73 -12.19
C ASP A 385 -11.02 1.98 -10.89
N THR A 386 -9.87 2.21 -10.25
CA THR A 386 -9.58 1.71 -8.90
C THR A 386 -9.99 2.79 -7.91
N ASN A 387 -10.86 2.44 -6.96
CA ASN A 387 -11.45 3.38 -6.01
C ASN A 387 -11.24 2.94 -4.56
N VAL A 388 -11.24 3.88 -3.63
CA VAL A 388 -11.12 3.61 -2.19
C VAL A 388 -12.49 3.24 -1.61
N PHE A 389 -12.53 2.18 -0.81
CA PHE A 389 -13.70 1.70 -0.08
C PHE A 389 -13.39 1.56 1.41
N VAL A 390 -14.39 1.80 2.25
CA VAL A 390 -14.36 1.46 3.68
C VAL A 390 -15.51 0.51 3.99
N ALA A 391 -15.27 -0.49 4.84
CA ALA A 391 -16.25 -1.42 5.35
C ALA A 391 -16.07 -1.62 6.86
N ASP A 392 -17.15 -2.00 7.56
CA ASP A 392 -17.07 -2.46 8.94
C ASP A 392 -16.54 -3.90 8.96
N TRP A 393 -15.62 -4.20 9.88
CA TRP A 393 -15.01 -5.51 10.04
C TRP A 393 -15.79 -6.38 11.02
N VAL A 394 -16.19 -7.58 10.58
CA VAL A 394 -16.88 -8.58 11.39
C VAL A 394 -15.91 -9.69 11.77
N GLU A 395 -15.30 -9.59 12.95
CA GLU A 395 -14.32 -10.58 13.41
C GLU A 395 -14.89 -12.01 13.51
N ASN A 396 -16.16 -12.14 13.93
CA ASN A 396 -16.83 -13.43 14.12
C ASN A 396 -18.12 -13.49 13.28
N PRO A 397 -18.06 -13.91 12.00
CA PRO A 397 -19.22 -13.86 11.11
C PRO A 397 -20.39 -14.74 11.56
N THR A 398 -21.57 -14.13 11.60
CA THR A 398 -22.85 -14.76 12.01
C THR A 398 -23.39 -15.69 10.92
N GLU A 399 -24.49 -16.39 11.19
CA GLU A 399 -25.21 -17.15 10.14
C GLU A 399 -25.76 -16.22 9.05
N ALA A 400 -26.21 -15.00 9.39
CA ALA A 400 -26.70 -14.03 8.41
C ALA A 400 -25.60 -13.55 7.45
N ASP A 401 -24.37 -13.37 7.94
CA ASP A 401 -23.21 -13.03 7.10
C ASP A 401 -22.85 -14.15 6.13
N ARG A 402 -22.96 -15.42 6.58
CA ARG A 402 -22.66 -16.62 5.78
C ARG A 402 -23.73 -16.92 4.73
N LEU A 403 -24.96 -16.44 4.92
CA LEU A 403 -26.09 -16.56 4.00
C LEU A 403 -26.33 -15.30 3.16
N PHE A 404 -25.41 -14.32 3.20
CA PHE A 404 -25.56 -13.08 2.46
C PHE A 404 -25.70 -13.34 0.94
N GLY A 405 -26.82 -12.89 0.37
CA GLY A 405 -27.11 -13.00 -1.06
C GLY A 405 -27.55 -14.40 -1.54
N THR A 406 -28.02 -15.27 -0.65
CA THR A 406 -28.54 -16.62 -1.01
C THR A 406 -30.08 -16.73 -1.08
N GLU A 407 -30.81 -15.61 -1.11
CA GLU A 407 -32.28 -15.55 -1.19
C GLU A 407 -32.86 -15.83 -2.59
#